data_AF-A0A0L0S4B3-F1
#
_entry.id   AF-A0A0L0S4B3-F1
#
_cell.length_a   1.000
_cell.length_b   1.000
_cell.length_c   1.000
_cell.angle_alpha   90.00
_cell.angle_beta   90.00
_cell.angle_gamma   90.00
#
_symmetry.space_group_name_H-M   'P 1'
#
loop_
_entity.id
_entity.type
_entity.pdbx_description
1 polymer ?
#
loop_
_entity_poly.entity_id
_entity_poly.type
_entity_poly.pdbx_seq_one_letter_code
_entity_poly.pdbx_strand_id
1 'polypeptide(L)'
;MECTNPQVALLSDFEVYHFMSDKGLLAPIDGKDKNARRKEPKSLMYLRREVGYYFEKINKAAPNWTEDQVVAFMRAIQPYKLYKGEKLRLLNVRPKNLVSLLLCVDEADERYTPDQQAEMLRILEEMLPVPDIEEDDEDMAVDPAGDESMIVDED
;
A
#
# COMPACT_ATOMS: atom_id res chain seq x y z
N MET A 1 14.05 19.58 -17.50
CA MET A 1 12.67 19.20 -17.14
C MET A 1 12.28 20.13 -16.01
N GLU A 2 11.16 20.86 -16.14
CA GLU A 2 10.69 21.84 -15.15
C GLU A 2 9.37 21.34 -14.55
N CYS A 3 9.24 21.43 -13.22
CA CYS A 3 8.05 20.98 -12.50
C CYS A 3 7.01 22.11 -12.46
N THR A 4 5.85 21.90 -13.09
CA THR A 4 4.78 22.91 -13.15
C THR A 4 3.80 22.82 -11.98
N ASN A 5 3.61 21.62 -11.42
CA ASN A 5 2.81 21.40 -10.23
C ASN A 5 3.41 20.23 -9.42
N PRO A 6 3.92 20.48 -8.20
CA PRO A 6 4.52 19.44 -7.38
C PRO A 6 3.50 18.42 -6.81
N GLN A 7 2.22 18.78 -6.72
CA GLN A 7 1.18 17.90 -6.16
C GLN A 7 -0.11 17.96 -6.98
N VAL A 8 -0.25 17.03 -7.92
CA VAL A 8 -1.42 16.94 -8.80
C VAL A 8 -2.53 16.09 -8.18
N ALA A 9 -2.16 15.01 -7.50
CA ALA A 9 -3.11 14.04 -6.96
C ALA A 9 -2.58 13.39 -5.69
N LEU A 10 -3.49 12.78 -4.94
CA LEU A 10 -3.19 11.83 -3.88
C LEU A 10 -3.64 10.47 -4.40
N LEU A 11 -2.75 9.48 -4.35
CA LEU A 11 -3.03 8.11 -4.79
C LEU A 11 -3.02 7.21 -3.57
N SER A 12 -4.02 6.34 -3.50
CA SER A 12 -4.14 5.27 -2.52
C SER A 12 -3.21 4.12 -2.85
N ASP A 13 -2.87 3.36 -1.82
CA ASP A 13 -2.07 2.15 -1.93
C ASP A 13 -2.75 1.12 -2.83
N PHE A 14 -4.09 1.08 -2.79
CA PHE A 14 -4.93 0.31 -3.71
C PHE A 14 -4.71 0.69 -5.19
N GLU A 15 -4.80 1.99 -5.53
CA GLU A 15 -4.62 2.47 -6.91
C GLU A 15 -3.20 2.18 -7.42
N VAL A 16 -2.20 2.38 -6.57
CA VAL A 16 -0.80 2.10 -6.92
C VAL A 16 -0.59 0.60 -7.15
N TYR A 17 -1.12 -0.25 -6.27
CA TYR A 17 -1.03 -1.70 -6.42
C TYR A 17 -1.68 -2.17 -7.72
N HIS A 18 -2.92 -1.76 -7.98
CA HIS A 18 -3.64 -2.15 -9.21
C HIS A 18 -2.91 -1.66 -10.45
N PHE A 19 -2.45 -0.41 -10.46
CA PHE A 19 -1.66 0.10 -11.58
C PHE A 19 -0.41 -0.74 -11.83
N MET A 20 0.33 -1.10 -10.77
CA MET A 20 1.54 -1.92 -10.91
C MET A 20 1.23 -3.35 -11.34
N SER A 21 0.15 -3.94 -10.83
CA SER A 21 -0.31 -5.27 -11.18
C SER A 21 -0.73 -5.34 -12.66
N ASP A 22 -1.57 -4.41 -13.11
CA ASP A 22 -2.07 -4.32 -14.49
C ASP A 22 -0.93 -4.11 -15.51
N LYS A 23 0.13 -3.42 -15.09
CA LYS A 23 1.32 -3.18 -15.91
C LYS A 23 2.34 -4.33 -15.82
N GLY A 24 2.05 -5.38 -15.05
CA GLY A 24 2.95 -6.52 -14.86
C GLY A 24 4.25 -6.16 -14.12
N LEU A 25 4.24 -5.08 -13.33
CA LEU A 25 5.42 -4.55 -12.63
C LEU A 25 5.70 -5.24 -11.31
N LEU A 26 4.73 -6.00 -10.78
CA LEU A 26 4.86 -6.81 -9.57
C LEU A 26 5.31 -8.24 -9.86
N ALA A 27 5.23 -8.68 -11.13
CA ALA A 27 5.68 -10.01 -11.52
C ALA A 27 7.23 -10.08 -11.53
N PRO A 28 7.83 -11.22 -11.10
CA PRO A 28 9.24 -11.46 -11.32
C PRO A 28 9.56 -11.36 -12.81
N ILE A 29 10.64 -10.67 -13.18
CA ILE A 29 11.06 -10.57 -14.58
C ILE A 29 11.42 -11.98 -15.07
N ASP A 30 10.57 -12.53 -15.93
CA ASP A 30 10.70 -13.88 -16.47
C ASP A 30 12.10 -14.06 -17.08
N GLY A 31 12.87 -14.99 -16.51
CA GLY A 31 14.29 -15.17 -16.82
C GLY A 31 14.56 -15.64 -18.25
N LYS A 32 13.51 -15.93 -19.00
CA LYS A 32 13.57 -16.41 -20.38
C LYS A 32 13.82 -15.30 -21.41
N ASP A 33 13.44 -14.04 -21.12
CA ASP A 33 13.67 -12.93 -22.04
C ASP A 33 14.87 -12.07 -21.61
N LYS A 34 16.06 -12.55 -21.99
CA LYS A 34 17.35 -11.90 -21.70
C LYS A 34 17.45 -10.47 -22.25
N ASN A 35 16.65 -10.12 -23.25
CA ASN A 35 16.62 -8.78 -23.84
C ASN A 35 15.76 -7.79 -23.04
N ALA A 36 14.73 -8.27 -22.34
CA ALA A 36 13.91 -7.41 -21.46
C ALA A 36 14.69 -6.95 -20.22
N ARG A 37 15.48 -7.83 -19.60
CA ARG A 37 16.36 -7.49 -18.45
C ARG A 37 17.44 -6.46 -18.78
N ARG A 38 17.95 -6.43 -20.02
CA ARG A 38 18.98 -5.48 -20.45
C ARG A 38 18.46 -4.07 -20.72
N LYS A 39 17.14 -3.89 -20.83
CA LYS A 39 16.51 -2.63 -21.25
C LYS A 39 16.08 -1.74 -20.08
N GLU A 40 15.90 -2.31 -18.90
CA GLU A 40 15.42 -1.58 -17.73
C GLU A 40 16.58 -1.09 -16.85
N PRO A 41 16.57 0.19 -16.41
CA PRO A 41 17.54 0.67 -15.44
C PRO A 41 17.48 -0.11 -14.13
N LYS A 42 18.65 -0.50 -13.59
CA LYS A 42 18.75 -1.26 -12.31
C LYS A 42 17.98 -0.61 -11.16
N SER A 43 18.00 0.72 -11.07
CA SER A 43 17.26 1.47 -10.04
C SER A 43 15.75 1.25 -10.10
N LEU A 44 15.19 1.13 -11.30
CA LEU A 44 13.76 0.86 -11.48
C LEU A 44 13.41 -0.58 -11.10
N MET A 45 14.29 -1.53 -11.40
CA MET A 45 14.12 -2.93 -10.98
C MET A 45 14.10 -3.04 -9.44
N TYR A 46 15.04 -2.37 -8.76
CA TYR A 46 15.08 -2.31 -7.30
C TYR A 46 13.80 -1.71 -6.73
N LEU A 47 13.38 -0.53 -7.22
CA LEU A 47 12.16 0.13 -6.75
C LEU A 47 10.92 -0.77 -6.89
N ARG A 48 10.75 -1.46 -8.04
CA ARG A 48 9.63 -2.38 -8.23
C ARG A 48 9.63 -3.51 -7.23
N ARG A 49 10.81 -4.09 -6.96
CA ARG A 49 10.96 -5.18 -6.00
C ARG A 49 10.60 -4.73 -4.59
N GLU A 50 11.11 -3.60 -4.14
CA GLU A 50 10.83 -3.08 -2.79
C GLU A 50 9.35 -2.70 -2.63
N VAL A 51 8.73 -2.08 -3.65
CA VAL A 51 7.29 -1.77 -3.61
C VAL A 51 6.44 -3.04 -3.66
N GLY A 52 6.86 -4.05 -4.43
CA GLY A 52 6.22 -5.37 -4.43
C GLY A 52 6.29 -6.04 -3.06
N TYR A 53 7.47 -6.03 -2.43
CA TYR A 53 7.66 -6.53 -1.07
C TYR A 53 6.76 -5.80 -0.07
N TYR A 54 6.66 -4.48 -0.17
CA TYR A 54 5.76 -3.68 0.67
C TYR A 54 4.32 -4.19 0.58
N PHE A 55 3.76 -4.41 -0.61
CA PHE A 55 2.39 -4.90 -0.76
C PHE A 55 2.19 -6.37 -0.39
N GLU A 56 3.25 -7.19 -0.50
CA GLU A 56 3.19 -8.62 -0.16
C GLU A 56 3.33 -8.87 1.35
N LYS A 57 4.20 -8.11 2.04
CA LYS A 57 4.59 -8.37 3.42
C LYS A 57 4.06 -7.36 4.41
N ILE A 58 3.98 -6.07 4.03
CA ILE A 58 3.64 -4.97 4.96
C ILE A 58 2.17 -4.54 4.79
N ASN A 59 1.78 -4.08 3.60
CA ASN A 59 0.42 -3.65 3.29
C ASN A 59 -0.29 -4.65 2.39
N LYS A 60 -0.75 -5.75 3.00
CA LYS A 60 -1.51 -6.80 2.32
C LYS A 60 -2.97 -6.42 2.05
N ALA A 61 -3.38 -5.20 2.38
CA ALA A 61 -4.77 -4.79 2.28
C ALA A 61 -5.16 -4.52 0.81
N ALA A 62 -4.33 -3.77 0.09
CA ALA A 62 -4.55 -3.40 -1.30
C ALA A 62 -4.80 -4.58 -2.27
N PRO A 63 -4.06 -5.71 -2.21
CA PRO A 63 -4.32 -6.89 -3.05
C PRO A 63 -5.67 -7.58 -2.83
N ASN A 64 -6.27 -7.42 -1.64
CA ASN A 64 -7.46 -8.17 -1.23
C ASN A 64 -8.78 -7.43 -1.53
N TRP A 65 -8.69 -6.21 -2.03
CA TRP A 65 -9.85 -5.37 -2.28
C TRP A 65 -10.18 -5.27 -3.75
N THR A 66 -11.42 -4.90 -4.01
CA THR A 66 -11.95 -4.59 -5.33
C THR A 66 -12.31 -3.12 -5.41
N GLU A 67 -12.40 -2.59 -6.64
CA GLU A 67 -12.82 -1.20 -6.86
C GLU A 67 -14.19 -0.92 -6.25
N ASP A 68 -15.14 -1.85 -6.38
CA ASP A 68 -16.48 -1.74 -5.80
C ASP A 68 -16.46 -1.64 -4.28
N GLN A 69 -15.59 -2.39 -3.59
CA GLN A 69 -15.41 -2.32 -2.14
C GLN A 69 -14.87 -0.94 -1.72
N VAL A 70 -13.86 -0.43 -2.43
CA VAL A 70 -13.29 0.89 -2.15
C VAL A 70 -14.33 2.00 -2.37
N VAL A 71 -15.10 1.91 -3.46
CA VAL A 71 -16.18 2.87 -3.75
C VAL A 71 -17.29 2.80 -2.70
N ALA A 72 -17.68 1.59 -2.27
CA ALA A 72 -18.68 1.39 -1.22
C ALA A 72 -18.20 2.00 0.10
N PHE A 73 -16.95 1.73 0.50
CA PHE A 73 -16.32 2.31 1.67
C PHE A 73 -16.33 3.85 1.62
N MET A 74 -15.89 4.44 0.51
CA MET A 74 -15.85 5.90 0.34
C MET A 74 -17.22 6.57 0.44
N ARG A 75 -18.29 5.87 0.02
CA ARG A 75 -19.67 6.33 0.21
C ARG A 75 -20.12 6.20 1.66
N ALA A 76 -19.81 5.08 2.31
CA ALA A 76 -20.20 4.82 3.69
C ALA A 76 -19.57 5.81 4.68
N ILE A 77 -18.32 6.21 4.45
CA ILE A 77 -17.63 7.18 5.33
C ILE A 77 -17.95 8.65 5.02
N GLN A 78 -18.71 8.93 3.96
CA GLN A 78 -19.03 10.30 3.55
C GLN A 78 -19.72 11.14 4.64
N PRO A 79 -20.68 10.60 5.44
CA PRO A 79 -21.40 11.36 6.46
C PRO A 79 -20.50 11.91 7.58
N TYR A 80 -19.35 11.29 7.83
CA TYR A 80 -18.40 11.71 8.87
C TYR A 80 -17.59 12.95 8.46
N LYS A 81 -17.65 13.41 7.21
CA LYS A 81 -16.96 14.63 6.74
C LYS A 81 -15.44 14.63 7.03
N LEU A 82 -14.83 13.46 6.92
CA LEU A 82 -13.37 13.29 7.01
C LEU A 82 -12.66 14.14 5.94
N TYR A 83 -11.49 14.67 6.27
CA TYR A 83 -10.62 15.37 5.31
C TYR A 83 -10.05 14.39 4.28
N LYS A 84 -9.63 14.91 3.12
CA LYS A 84 -9.13 14.06 2.02
C LYS A 84 -7.95 13.19 2.45
N GLY A 85 -7.02 13.74 3.24
CA GLY A 85 -5.88 13.00 3.78
C GLY A 85 -6.28 11.92 4.78
N GLU A 86 -7.30 12.17 5.60
CA GLU A 86 -7.81 11.19 6.57
C GLU A 86 -8.46 10.01 5.86
N LYS A 87 -9.29 10.27 4.83
CA LYS A 87 -9.89 9.20 4.02
C LYS A 87 -8.82 8.32 3.38
N LEU A 88 -7.78 8.94 2.83
CA LEU A 88 -6.65 8.22 2.25
C LEU A 88 -5.92 7.39 3.31
N ARG A 89 -5.71 7.94 4.50
CA ARG A 89 -5.03 7.26 5.61
C ARG A 89 -5.85 6.09 6.14
N LEU A 90 -7.16 6.25 6.29
CA LEU A 90 -8.06 5.16 6.66
C LEU A 90 -8.06 4.04 5.63
N LEU A 91 -8.05 4.39 4.34
CA LEU A 91 -8.00 3.41 3.26
C LEU A 91 -6.65 2.67 3.25
N ASN A 92 -5.53 3.36 3.42
CA ASN A 92 -4.20 2.73 3.35
C ASN A 92 -3.85 1.95 4.62
N VAL A 93 -4.10 2.51 5.80
CA VAL A 93 -3.70 1.93 7.10
C VAL A 93 -4.75 0.95 7.62
N ARG A 94 -6.02 1.17 7.31
CA ARG A 94 -7.16 0.35 7.74
C ARG A 94 -7.13 0.03 9.26
N PRO A 95 -7.40 1.03 10.12
CA PRO A 95 -7.33 0.83 11.57
C PRO A 95 -8.28 -0.26 12.04
N LYS A 96 -7.77 -1.22 12.82
CA LYS A 96 -8.53 -2.35 13.38
C LYS A 96 -9.05 -2.09 14.79
N ASN A 97 -8.59 -1.02 15.43
CA ASN A 97 -8.95 -0.68 16.79
C ASN A 97 -9.01 0.84 17.01
N LEU A 98 -9.59 1.24 18.14
CA LEU A 98 -9.81 2.66 18.44
C LEU A 98 -8.50 3.47 18.46
N VAL A 99 -7.43 2.96 19.07
CA VAL A 99 -6.15 3.68 19.14
C VAL A 99 -5.63 3.97 17.73
N SER A 100 -5.63 2.97 16.85
CA SER A 100 -5.21 3.17 15.46
C SER A 100 -6.12 4.13 14.69
N LEU A 101 -7.43 4.15 14.98
CA LEU A 101 -8.37 5.12 14.39
C LEU A 101 -8.02 6.55 14.80
N LEU A 102 -7.79 6.79 16.10
CA LEU A 102 -7.42 8.10 16.64
C LEU A 102 -6.08 8.61 16.07
N LEU A 103 -5.19 7.72 15.65
CA LEU A 103 -3.94 8.08 14.95
C LEU A 103 -4.15 8.40 13.46
N CYS A 104 -5.23 7.89 12.85
CA CYS A 104 -5.53 8.11 11.44
C CYS A 104 -6.33 9.39 11.18
N VAL A 105 -7.07 9.86 12.19
CA VAL A 105 -8.03 10.97 12.09
C VAL A 105 -7.68 12.01 13.15
N ASP A 106 -7.45 13.25 12.72
CA ASP A 106 -6.99 14.30 13.61
C ASP A 106 -8.12 14.73 14.57
N GLU A 107 -7.82 14.85 15.86
CA GLU A 107 -8.74 15.26 16.93
C GLU A 107 -10.06 14.45 16.90
N ALA A 108 -9.95 13.14 16.65
CA ALA A 108 -11.10 12.27 16.43
C ALA A 108 -12.01 12.12 17.67
N ASP A 109 -11.46 12.28 18.87
CA ASP A 109 -12.18 12.30 20.15
C ASP A 109 -12.99 13.58 20.38
N GLU A 110 -12.54 14.70 19.81
CA GLU A 110 -13.30 15.95 19.83
C GLU A 110 -14.36 16.00 18.73
N ARG A 111 -14.06 15.44 17.55
CA ARG A 111 -14.93 15.51 16.36
C ARG A 111 -16.04 14.46 16.32
N TYR A 112 -15.83 13.30 16.95
CA TYR A 112 -16.73 12.16 16.85
C TYR A 112 -17.04 11.55 18.20
N THR A 113 -18.31 11.18 18.37
CA THR A 113 -18.74 10.43 19.55
C THR A 113 -18.16 9.02 19.55
N PRO A 114 -18.05 8.36 20.72
CA PRO A 114 -17.59 6.97 20.81
C PRO A 114 -18.39 6.01 19.90
N ASP A 115 -19.71 6.21 19.79
CA ASP A 115 -20.57 5.41 18.91
C ASP A 115 -20.23 5.60 17.43
N GLN A 116 -19.92 6.83 17.01
CA GLN A 116 -19.49 7.12 15.64
C GLN A 116 -18.12 6.54 15.32
N GLN A 117 -17.19 6.55 16.29
CA GLN A 117 -15.87 5.94 16.15
C GLN A 117 -15.98 4.42 16.03
N ALA A 118 -16.82 3.79 16.87
CA ALA A 118 -17.10 2.37 16.80
C ALA A 118 -17.76 1.99 15.46
N GLU A 119 -18.70 2.81 14.97
CA GLU A 119 -19.32 2.60 13.67
C GLU A 119 -18.32 2.72 12.52
N MET A 120 -17.40 3.68 12.57
CA MET A 120 -16.34 3.80 11.55
C MET A 120 -15.43 2.56 11.51
N LEU A 121 -15.08 2.01 12.67
CA LEU A 121 -14.33 0.74 12.74
C LEU A 121 -15.13 -0.41 12.15
N ARG A 122 -16.43 -0.49 12.43
CA ARG A 122 -17.31 -1.52 11.86
C ARG A 122 -17.39 -1.41 10.34
N ILE A 123 -17.54 -0.20 9.79
CA ILE A 123 -17.56 0.03 8.34
C ILE A 123 -16.25 -0.45 7.69
N LEU A 124 -15.09 -0.17 8.32
CA LEU A 124 -13.79 -0.63 7.85
C LEU A 124 -13.68 -2.16 7.87
N GLU A 125 -14.21 -2.81 8.90
CA GLU A 125 -14.20 -4.26 9.03
C GLU A 125 -15.07 -4.94 7.97
N GLU A 126 -16.30 -4.46 7.80
CA GLU A 126 -17.30 -5.05 6.89
C GLU A 126 -16.98 -4.81 5.41
N MET A 127 -16.55 -3.60 5.05
CA MET A 127 -16.38 -3.21 3.64
C MET A 127 -14.99 -3.48 3.09
N LEU A 128 -13.97 -3.47 3.96
CA LEU A 128 -12.57 -3.68 3.59
C LEU A 128 -11.99 -4.88 4.36
N PRO A 129 -12.53 -6.10 4.18
CA PRO A 129 -11.99 -7.28 4.84
C PRO A 129 -10.58 -7.56 4.31
N VAL A 130 -9.69 -7.92 5.22
CA VAL A 130 -8.36 -8.47 4.89
C VAL A 130 -8.27 -9.76 5.70
N PRO A 131 -7.84 -10.88 5.10
CA PRO A 131 -7.59 -12.11 5.86
C PRO A 131 -6.70 -11.79 7.05
N ASP A 132 -7.05 -12.29 8.25
CA ASP A 132 -6.13 -12.23 9.37
C ASP A 132 -4.92 -13.07 9.01
N ILE A 133 -3.81 -12.40 8.72
CA ILE A 133 -2.55 -13.09 8.51
C ILE A 133 -1.92 -13.23 9.89
N GLU A 134 -1.58 -14.47 10.24
CA GLU A 134 -0.67 -14.75 11.35
C GLU A 134 0.57 -13.86 11.17
N GLU A 135 0.90 -13.09 12.20
CA GLU A 135 2.10 -12.26 12.23
C GLU A 135 3.30 -13.21 12.22
N ASP A 136 3.80 -13.57 11.04
CA ASP A 136 5.11 -14.20 10.90
C ASP A 136 6.17 -13.14 11.27
N ASP A 137 6.49 -13.06 12.55
CA ASP A 137 7.47 -12.17 13.17
C ASP A 137 8.93 -12.38 12.67
N GLU A 138 9.18 -13.30 11.74
CA GLU A 138 10.54 -13.79 11.45
C GLU A 138 11.29 -13.11 10.27
N ASP A 139 10.67 -12.23 9.47
CA ASP A 139 11.30 -11.72 8.23
C ASP A 139 11.89 -10.29 8.31
N MET A 140 12.16 -9.74 9.50
CA MET A 140 12.75 -8.38 9.66
C MET A 140 14.28 -8.31 9.46
N ALA A 141 14.92 -9.36 8.95
CA ALA A 141 16.34 -9.36 8.59
C ALA A 141 16.53 -9.16 7.08
N VAL A 142 16.27 -7.95 6.58
CA VAL A 142 16.77 -7.56 5.26
C VAL A 142 18.25 -7.21 5.41
N ASP A 143 19.14 -8.15 5.07
CA ASP A 143 20.56 -7.86 4.88
C ASP A 143 20.72 -6.92 3.68
N PRO A 144 21.13 -5.65 3.87
CA PRO A 144 21.27 -4.71 2.76
C PRO A 144 22.52 -4.96 1.91
N ALA A 145 23.37 -5.93 2.26
CA ALA A 145 24.74 -6.07 1.72
C ALA A 145 25.00 -7.35 0.88
N GLY A 146 23.96 -8.05 0.43
CA GLY A 146 24.09 -9.39 -0.16
C GLY A 146 24.34 -9.51 -1.67
N ASP A 147 24.89 -8.51 -2.38
CA ASP A 147 25.21 -8.67 -3.83
C ASP A 147 26.51 -7.96 -4.26
N GLU A 148 27.59 -8.14 -3.48
CA GLU A 148 28.98 -7.89 -3.94
C GLU A 148 29.71 -9.20 -4.32
N SER A 149 28.99 -10.19 -4.86
CA SER A 149 29.65 -11.39 -5.42
C SER A 149 29.12 -11.78 -6.80
N MET A 150 29.37 -10.93 -7.80
CA MET A 150 29.51 -11.39 -9.18
C MET A 150 30.89 -11.05 -9.73
N ILE A 151 31.80 -11.99 -9.51
CA ILE A 151 32.75 -12.53 -10.50
C ILE A 151 33.46 -11.47 -11.34
N VAL A 152 34.67 -11.12 -10.91
CA VAL A 152 35.70 -10.62 -11.83
C VAL A 152 36.21 -11.85 -12.58
N ASP A 153 35.65 -12.12 -13.76
CA ASP A 153 36.35 -12.95 -14.73
C ASP A 153 37.47 -12.08 -15.33
N GLU A 154 38.70 -12.30 -14.86
CA GLU A 154 39.91 -11.80 -15.52
C GLU A 154 40.17 -12.66 -16.77
N ASP A 155 40.15 -12.01 -17.94
CA ASP A 155 40.80 -12.50 -19.18
C ASP A 155 42.22 -11.89 -19.29
#